data_AF-A0AAV2QN87-F1
#
_entry.id   AF-A0AAV2QN87-F1
#
_cell.length_a   1.000
_cell.length_b   1.000
_cell.length_c   1.000
_cell.angle_alpha   90.00
_cell.angle_beta   90.00
_cell.angle_gamma   90.00
#
_symmetry.space_group_name_H-M   'P 1'
#
loop_
_entity.id
_entity.type
_entity.pdbx_description
1 polymer ?
#
loop_
_entity_poly.entity_id
_entity_poly.type
_entity_poly.pdbx_seq_one_letter_code
_entity_poly.pdbx_strand_id
1 'polypeptide(L)'
;MSHHGEVPEVAMTELSQFWSSLARRKSERSLAALPSLRATQQKRNHHAATPSSAQTWNALIAADTQNQVVTDNSYSGKRSERDVDEVSQLFQEQNVFDEELLHGNDNIDQQEPLLDFECRTGVSACCVDGGLIGDVPAQYVVQGLHSHEIPVIGLYVDPRITPGFSYRVRPLHNTKMLFKGQALPLLSIGMGYGKRITFASESHISNDNFFWSDSNPEGYGFTLQLVKINDKFTVKDANNESVGIATVHKLMGPQMEVGHRVTETGHVQKRARVSLNCNIEFFHDGTNSHKPVVISGLAVAQKKKTPRAVAEVTEIVCCSIDRARGYTLVAGADSSTHITIIKGEKINDIPTTYSLKGLQPYEIPVVGTYVDPRIITGFKYSVRPADSKKCLFGGDALVLQSVGRGYGKRMTFESKSLNQNENYFWSDTNPEGYGFTIQAVSPGETFTIIHQGIEEIGRAQVFRADLPQIEESTTTANGSVEKRVRVTLTCDVSFHGHQDRTLVVTGTAVVVRKGRIARVQKIEEVGVSSQMNLLFSNTQNTLTFVKE
;
A
#
# COMPACT_ATOMS: atom_id res chain seq x y z
N MET A 1 53.87 10.27 -38.50
CA MET A 1 54.19 9.01 -37.81
C MET A 1 52.94 8.55 -37.09
N SER A 2 52.47 7.39 -37.50
CA SER A 2 51.25 6.68 -37.12
C SER A 2 51.30 6.10 -35.70
N HIS A 3 50.17 6.10 -34.99
CA HIS A 3 49.64 4.89 -34.34
C HIS A 3 48.15 5.05 -34.00
N HIS A 4 47.31 4.32 -34.73
CA HIS A 4 45.95 3.95 -34.36
C HIS A 4 46.00 2.75 -33.39
N GLY A 5 45.18 2.78 -32.35
CA GLY A 5 44.85 1.61 -31.52
C GLY A 5 43.38 1.28 -31.71
N GLU A 6 43.11 0.12 -32.30
CA GLU A 6 41.77 -0.46 -32.49
C GLU A 6 41.25 -1.09 -31.19
N VAL A 7 39.93 -1.00 -30.99
CA VAL A 7 39.15 -1.69 -29.95
C VAL A 7 38.31 -2.78 -30.65
N PRO A 8 38.19 -4.01 -30.11
CA PRO A 8 37.74 -5.16 -30.89
C PRO A 8 36.21 -5.22 -31.07
N GLU A 9 35.81 -5.40 -32.33
CA GLU A 9 34.45 -5.46 -32.89
C GLU A 9 33.63 -6.72 -32.46
N VAL A 10 34.16 -7.55 -31.56
CA VAL A 10 33.56 -8.85 -31.21
C VAL A 10 32.48 -8.73 -30.12
N ALA A 11 32.50 -7.67 -29.29
CA ALA A 11 31.56 -7.52 -28.17
C ALA A 11 30.14 -7.03 -28.56
N MET A 12 29.99 -6.42 -29.74
CA MET A 12 28.70 -5.87 -30.20
C MET A 12 27.80 -6.92 -30.87
N THR A 13 28.39 -7.99 -31.41
CA THR A 13 27.65 -9.02 -32.16
C THR A 13 26.96 -10.02 -31.23
N GLU A 14 27.55 -10.33 -30.08
CA GLU A 14 26.96 -11.26 -29.09
C GLU A 14 25.78 -10.64 -28.33
N LEU A 15 25.80 -9.34 -28.05
CA LEU A 15 24.69 -8.61 -27.42
C LEU A 15 23.47 -8.51 -28.34
N SER A 16 23.67 -8.31 -29.65
CA SER A 16 22.59 -8.28 -30.65
C SER A 16 21.88 -9.63 -30.80
N GLN A 17 22.64 -10.74 -30.75
CA GLN A 17 22.09 -12.09 -30.82
C GLN A 17 21.32 -12.47 -29.55
N PHE A 18 21.74 -11.98 -28.37
CA PHE A 18 21.05 -12.19 -27.11
C PHE A 18 19.66 -11.51 -27.08
N TRP A 19 19.55 -10.26 -27.52
CA TRP A 19 18.26 -9.55 -27.57
C TRP A 19 17.28 -10.13 -28.61
N SER A 20 17.81 -10.60 -29.74
CA SER A 20 17.00 -11.26 -30.79
C SER A 20 16.43 -12.61 -30.33
N SER A 21 17.18 -13.37 -29.51
CA SER A 21 16.75 -14.62 -28.88
C SER A 21 15.64 -14.40 -27.83
N LEU A 22 15.75 -13.32 -27.06
CA LEU A 22 14.77 -12.97 -26.02
C LEU A 22 13.42 -12.52 -26.60
N ALA A 23 13.44 -11.82 -27.74
CA ALA A 23 12.24 -11.40 -28.45
C ALA A 23 11.47 -12.59 -29.06
N ARG A 24 12.19 -13.59 -29.58
CA ARG A 24 11.60 -14.80 -30.18
C ARG A 24 10.94 -15.74 -29.15
N ARG A 25 11.51 -15.83 -27.94
CA ARG A 25 10.92 -16.62 -26.83
C ARG A 25 9.65 -16.00 -26.22
N LYS A 26 9.43 -14.68 -26.40
CA LYS A 26 8.19 -14.01 -25.94
C LYS A 26 7.02 -14.20 -26.91
N SER A 27 7.26 -14.33 -28.22
CA SER A 27 6.19 -14.55 -29.21
C SER A 27 5.69 -15.99 -29.28
N GLU A 28 6.52 -16.97 -28.88
CA GLU A 28 6.13 -18.40 -28.91
C GLU A 28 5.31 -18.84 -27.69
N ARG A 29 5.33 -18.08 -26.59
CA ARG A 29 4.53 -18.36 -25.38
C ARG A 29 3.10 -17.81 -25.40
N SER A 30 2.73 -16.99 -26.40
CA SER A 30 1.38 -16.44 -26.53
C SER A 30 0.45 -17.21 -27.49
N LEU A 31 0.91 -18.32 -28.06
CA LEU A 31 0.17 -19.06 -29.11
C LEU A 31 -0.23 -20.50 -28.75
N ALA A 32 -0.04 -20.94 -27.50
CA ALA A 32 -0.41 -22.29 -27.07
C ALA A 32 -1.36 -22.26 -25.86
N ALA A 33 -2.66 -22.07 -26.11
CA ALA A 33 -3.77 -22.69 -25.37
C ALA A 33 -5.12 -22.07 -25.80
N LEU A 34 -5.85 -22.74 -26.70
CA LEU A 34 -7.33 -22.74 -26.75
C LEU A 34 -7.78 -23.91 -27.65
N PRO A 35 -8.50 -24.93 -27.12
CA PRO A 35 -9.14 -25.93 -27.96
C PRO A 35 -10.47 -25.42 -28.51
N SER A 36 -10.71 -25.77 -29.77
CA SER A 36 -11.92 -25.55 -30.56
C SER A 36 -13.17 -26.23 -29.99
N LEU A 37 -14.30 -25.52 -29.99
CA LEU A 37 -15.64 -26.11 -30.03
C LEU A 37 -16.43 -25.47 -31.18
N ARG A 38 -16.65 -26.28 -32.22
CA ARG A 38 -17.61 -26.06 -33.32
C ARG A 38 -18.98 -26.62 -32.92
N ALA A 39 -20.02 -26.07 -33.56
CA ALA A 39 -21.43 -26.46 -33.66
C ALA A 39 -22.34 -25.43 -32.96
N THR A 40 -23.37 -24.81 -33.55
CA THR A 40 -24.06 -25.00 -34.82
C THR A 40 -24.81 -23.68 -35.12
N GLN A 41 -24.65 -23.09 -36.31
CA GLN A 41 -25.52 -21.99 -36.76
C GLN A 41 -26.60 -22.59 -37.66
N GLN A 42 -27.86 -22.49 -37.24
CA GLN A 42 -29.01 -22.71 -38.10
C GLN A 42 -29.71 -21.37 -38.35
N LYS A 43 -29.69 -20.98 -39.62
CA LYS A 43 -30.43 -19.86 -40.22
C LYS A 43 -31.92 -19.94 -39.89
N ARG A 44 -32.52 -18.80 -39.53
CA ARG A 44 -33.87 -18.42 -39.99
C ARG A 44 -33.93 -16.90 -40.15
N ASN A 45 -33.98 -16.49 -41.42
CA ASN A 45 -34.48 -15.19 -41.84
C ASN A 45 -35.99 -15.14 -41.58
N HIS A 46 -36.53 -14.01 -41.15
CA HIS A 46 -37.60 -13.31 -41.86
C HIS A 46 -37.90 -11.91 -41.27
N HIS A 47 -37.91 -10.96 -42.21
CA HIS A 47 -38.72 -9.74 -42.35
C HIS A 47 -38.74 -8.62 -41.30
N ALA A 48 -38.30 -7.48 -41.82
CA ALA A 48 -38.56 -6.11 -41.42
C ALA A 48 -40.04 -5.76 -41.20
N ALA A 49 -40.28 -4.81 -40.29
CA ALA A 49 -41.09 -3.61 -40.55
C ALA A 49 -41.01 -2.64 -39.35
N THR A 50 -40.50 -1.43 -39.58
CA THR A 50 -40.87 -0.20 -38.84
C THR A 50 -42.21 0.34 -39.33
N PRO A 51 -42.99 1.03 -38.50
CA PRO A 51 -43.09 2.50 -38.58
C PRO A 51 -43.15 3.16 -37.18
N SER A 52 -42.38 4.22 -36.91
CA SER A 52 -42.65 5.66 -37.07
C SER A 52 -43.74 6.29 -36.17
N SER A 53 -43.38 7.45 -35.62
CA SER A 53 -44.20 8.57 -35.09
C SER A 53 -45.05 8.30 -33.83
N ALA A 54 -44.70 8.87 -32.67
CA ALA A 54 -44.90 10.26 -32.22
C ALA A 54 -46.23 10.44 -31.45
N GLN A 55 -46.21 11.37 -30.48
CA GLN A 55 -47.31 11.85 -29.60
C GLN A 55 -47.47 11.08 -28.28
N THR A 56 -47.64 11.67 -27.08
CA THR A 56 -47.49 13.03 -26.54
C THR A 56 -47.42 12.90 -25.01
N TRP A 57 -46.74 13.85 -24.38
CA TRP A 57 -46.63 14.13 -22.95
C TRP A 57 -47.94 14.53 -22.24
N ASN A 58 -47.90 14.48 -20.89
CA ASN A 58 -48.76 15.13 -19.87
C ASN A 58 -50.07 14.38 -19.54
N ALA A 59 -50.55 14.25 -18.30
CA ALA A 59 -50.31 14.88 -17.00
C ALA A 59 -50.75 13.84 -15.91
N LEU A 60 -50.33 13.87 -14.64
CA LEU A 60 -50.81 14.79 -13.62
C LEU A 60 -50.00 14.59 -12.32
N ILE A 61 -49.61 15.72 -11.74
CA ILE A 61 -49.14 15.90 -10.37
C ILE A 61 -50.38 16.13 -9.49
N ALA A 62 -50.29 15.71 -8.22
CA ALA A 62 -50.79 16.38 -7.00
C ALA A 62 -51.75 15.58 -6.11
N ALA A 63 -51.29 15.47 -4.86
CA ALA A 63 -52.02 15.53 -3.59
C ALA A 63 -52.95 14.33 -3.27
N ASP A 64 -53.18 13.92 -2.03
CA ASP A 64 -52.92 14.37 -0.66
C ASP A 64 -53.17 13.07 0.17
N THR A 65 -52.59 12.72 1.32
CA THR A 65 -52.92 13.22 2.66
C THR A 65 -52.32 12.22 3.67
N GLN A 66 -51.99 12.70 4.86
CA GLN A 66 -51.54 11.95 6.05
C GLN A 66 -52.58 10.91 6.54
N ASN A 67 -52.14 9.77 7.11
CA ASN A 67 -52.48 9.43 8.50
C ASN A 67 -51.71 8.23 9.10
N GLN A 68 -51.72 8.26 10.44
CA GLN A 68 -51.03 7.44 11.45
C GLN A 68 -51.35 5.93 11.47
N VAL A 69 -50.34 5.19 11.98
CA VAL A 69 -50.36 4.10 12.99
C VAL A 69 -51.64 3.26 13.14
N VAL A 70 -51.53 1.93 12.96
CA VAL A 70 -51.87 0.87 13.95
C VAL A 70 -51.59 -0.53 13.32
N THR A 71 -51.31 -1.45 14.24
CA THR A 71 -50.79 -2.82 14.27
C THR A 71 -51.46 -3.92 13.43
N ASP A 72 -50.67 -5.01 13.26
CA ASP A 72 -51.01 -6.43 13.12
C ASP A 72 -51.83 -6.92 11.91
N ASN A 73 -51.20 -7.73 11.06
CA ASN A 73 -51.34 -9.18 11.16
C ASN A 73 -50.52 -9.96 10.10
N SER A 74 -49.87 -11.01 10.61
CA SER A 74 -49.65 -12.33 10.01
C SER A 74 -49.89 -12.53 8.50
N TYR A 75 -48.84 -12.94 7.77
CA TYR A 75 -48.99 -13.86 6.65
C TYR A 75 -47.90 -14.93 6.68
N SER A 76 -48.36 -16.15 6.94
CA SER A 76 -47.64 -17.40 6.79
C SER A 76 -47.41 -17.71 5.30
N GLY A 77 -46.17 -18.04 4.94
CA GLY A 77 -45.82 -18.55 3.61
C GLY A 77 -44.69 -19.56 3.70
N LYS A 78 -45.05 -20.85 3.74
CA LYS A 78 -44.14 -22.01 3.66
C LYS A 78 -43.33 -21.97 2.36
N ARG A 79 -42.02 -22.17 2.43
CA ARG A 79 -41.20 -22.65 1.30
C ARG A 79 -40.07 -23.58 1.76
N SER A 80 -40.26 -24.85 1.40
CA SER A 80 -39.31 -25.93 1.10
C SER A 80 -38.03 -26.07 1.92
N GLU A 81 -38.05 -27.08 2.80
CA GLU A 81 -36.91 -27.86 3.26
C GLU A 81 -36.21 -28.56 2.09
N ARG A 82 -34.97 -28.13 1.82
CA ARG A 82 -33.85 -28.87 1.24
C ARG A 82 -32.77 -27.82 1.02
N ASP A 83 -31.97 -27.57 2.06
CA ASP A 83 -30.66 -26.87 2.06
C ASP A 83 -30.15 -26.61 3.52
N VAL A 84 -30.61 -27.37 4.53
CA VAL A 84 -30.27 -27.12 5.96
C VAL A 84 -29.24 -28.12 6.54
N ASP A 85 -28.83 -29.12 5.77
CA ASP A 85 -27.94 -30.18 6.30
C ASP A 85 -26.44 -29.91 6.10
N GLU A 86 -26.02 -28.92 5.29
CA GLU A 86 -24.60 -28.55 5.12
C GLU A 86 -24.14 -27.39 6.02
N VAL A 87 -25.07 -26.62 6.60
CA VAL A 87 -24.75 -25.52 7.54
C VAL A 87 -24.73 -26.00 9.00
N SER A 88 -25.42 -27.11 9.29
CA SER A 88 -25.50 -27.66 10.66
C SER A 88 -24.25 -28.43 11.09
N GLN A 89 -23.39 -28.89 10.17
CA GLN A 89 -22.11 -29.53 10.51
C GLN A 89 -20.97 -28.52 10.78
N LEU A 90 -21.04 -27.31 10.22
CA LEU A 90 -20.06 -26.24 10.47
C LEU A 90 -20.30 -25.50 11.80
N PHE A 91 -21.51 -25.54 12.35
CA PHE A 91 -21.85 -24.96 13.65
C PHE A 91 -21.63 -25.91 14.85
N GLN A 92 -21.34 -27.20 14.62
CA GLN A 92 -21.03 -28.15 15.70
C GLN A 92 -19.53 -28.24 16.03
N GLU A 93 -18.63 -27.84 15.13
CA GLU A 93 -17.17 -27.82 15.42
C GLU A 93 -16.69 -26.53 16.10
N GLN A 94 -17.47 -25.44 16.07
CA GLN A 94 -17.18 -24.21 16.82
C GLN A 94 -17.66 -24.24 18.28
N ASN A 95 -18.65 -25.07 18.62
CA ASN A 95 -19.23 -25.11 19.98
C ASN A 95 -18.52 -26.09 20.93
N VAL A 96 -17.50 -26.83 20.50
CA VAL A 96 -16.72 -27.74 21.37
C VAL A 96 -15.54 -27.02 22.05
N PHE A 97 -15.17 -25.82 21.62
CA PHE A 97 -14.02 -25.08 22.17
C PHE A 97 -14.37 -24.06 23.27
N ASP A 98 -15.67 -23.77 23.49
CA ASP A 98 -16.10 -22.75 24.48
C ASP A 98 -16.54 -23.35 25.83
N GLU A 99 -16.67 -24.68 25.97
CA GLU A 99 -17.08 -25.30 27.25
C GLU A 99 -15.94 -25.63 28.23
N GLU A 100 -14.67 -25.65 27.82
CA GLU A 100 -13.54 -25.93 28.73
C GLU A 100 -13.01 -24.71 29.50
N LEU A 101 -13.60 -23.51 29.32
CA LEU A 101 -13.17 -22.27 29.97
C LEU A 101 -14.14 -21.73 31.05
N LEU A 102 -15.24 -22.43 31.35
CA LEU A 102 -16.33 -21.87 32.18
C LEU A 102 -16.70 -22.62 33.48
N HIS A 103 -15.80 -23.44 34.04
CA HIS A 103 -16.00 -23.97 35.40
C HIS A 103 -14.83 -23.66 36.32
N GLY A 104 -14.97 -22.56 37.06
CA GLY A 104 -14.05 -22.14 38.11
C GLY A 104 -14.54 -20.92 38.91
N ASN A 105 -15.70 -21.07 39.56
CA ASN A 105 -16.24 -20.31 40.70
C ASN A 105 -16.18 -18.76 40.73
N ASP A 106 -17.37 -18.18 40.70
CA ASP A 106 -17.68 -16.82 41.13
C ASP A 106 -17.41 -16.60 42.64
N ASN A 107 -16.56 -15.61 42.96
CA ASN A 107 -16.71 -14.77 44.15
C ASN A 107 -15.93 -13.44 44.00
N ILE A 108 -16.67 -12.42 43.56
CA ILE A 108 -16.77 -11.03 44.05
C ILE A 108 -15.48 -10.29 44.50
N ASP A 109 -15.26 -9.16 43.81
CA ASP A 109 -14.57 -7.93 44.20
C ASP A 109 -13.17 -8.01 44.82
N GLN A 110 -12.14 -8.03 43.97
CA GLN A 110 -10.94 -7.21 44.19
C GLN A 110 -10.46 -6.60 42.85
N GLN A 111 -10.49 -5.27 42.80
CA GLN A 111 -9.73 -4.48 41.82
C GLN A 111 -8.24 -4.83 41.96
N GLU A 112 -7.66 -5.53 40.99
CA GLU A 112 -6.22 -5.44 40.77
C GLU A 112 -5.94 -4.23 39.85
N PRO A 113 -5.14 -3.25 40.30
CA PRO A 113 -4.71 -2.18 39.42
C PRO A 113 -3.81 -2.77 38.34
N LEU A 114 -3.99 -2.31 37.10
CA LEU A 114 -3.01 -2.43 36.03
C LEU A 114 -1.70 -1.78 36.52
N LEU A 115 -0.85 -2.61 37.13
CA LEU A 115 0.49 -2.22 37.54
C LEU A 115 1.26 -1.85 36.28
N ASP A 116 1.86 -0.66 36.33
CA ASP A 116 2.90 -0.24 35.41
C ASP A 116 3.89 -1.40 35.23
N PHE A 117 4.03 -1.87 33.98
CA PHE A 117 4.97 -2.92 33.63
C PHE A 117 6.39 -2.37 33.70
N GLU A 118 6.92 -2.25 34.92
CA GLU A 118 8.36 -2.27 35.12
C GLU A 118 8.86 -3.64 34.66
N CYS A 119 9.68 -3.64 33.60
CA CYS A 119 10.40 -4.80 33.12
C CYS A 119 11.27 -5.33 34.27
N ARG A 120 10.79 -6.34 35.01
CA ARG A 120 11.61 -7.06 35.97
C ARG A 120 12.73 -7.73 35.18
N THR A 121 13.92 -7.17 35.25
CA THR A 121 15.19 -7.71 34.73
C THR A 121 15.64 -8.90 35.58
N GLY A 122 14.78 -9.90 35.72
CA GLY A 122 15.08 -11.14 36.42
C GLY A 122 15.99 -11.99 35.55
N VAL A 123 17.28 -11.95 35.82
CA VAL A 123 18.24 -12.90 35.26
C VAL A 123 17.98 -14.24 35.95
N SER A 124 17.58 -15.27 35.19
CA SER A 124 17.28 -16.59 35.75
C SER A 124 18.37 -17.60 35.41
N ALA A 125 18.56 -18.57 36.30
CA ALA A 125 19.19 -19.83 35.96
C ALA A 125 18.13 -20.82 35.45
N CYS A 126 18.44 -21.63 34.44
CA CYS A 126 17.61 -22.76 34.03
C CYS A 126 18.46 -24.00 33.75
N CYS A 127 17.93 -25.17 34.07
CA CYS A 127 18.54 -26.44 33.71
C CYS A 127 17.93 -26.92 32.39
N VAL A 128 18.78 -27.27 31.43
CA VAL A 128 18.35 -27.81 30.13
C VAL A 128 18.97 -29.18 29.91
N ASP A 129 18.19 -30.08 29.32
CA ASP A 129 18.58 -31.47 29.06
C ASP A 129 18.27 -31.82 27.61
N GLY A 130 19.30 -32.20 26.84
CA GLY A 130 19.15 -32.62 25.46
C GLY A 130 18.31 -33.90 25.30
N GLY A 131 18.30 -34.79 26.30
CA GLY A 131 17.53 -36.03 26.27
C GLY A 131 16.03 -35.78 26.26
N LEU A 132 15.56 -34.71 26.91
CA LEU A 132 14.14 -34.33 26.93
C LEU A 132 13.61 -33.83 25.59
N ILE A 133 14.51 -33.41 24.69
CA ILE A 133 14.17 -32.92 23.35
C ILE A 133 14.55 -33.93 22.26
N GLY A 134 14.90 -35.17 22.64
CA GLY A 134 15.30 -36.22 21.72
C GLY A 134 16.68 -36.01 21.07
N ASP A 135 17.53 -35.20 21.69
CA ASP A 135 18.93 -34.96 21.29
C ASP A 135 19.90 -35.72 22.22
N VAL A 136 21.20 -35.50 22.06
CA VAL A 136 22.24 -36.07 22.94
C VAL A 136 21.94 -35.67 24.41
N PRO A 137 21.90 -36.62 25.37
CA PRO A 137 21.45 -36.39 26.75
C PRO A 137 22.50 -35.66 27.60
N ALA A 138 22.98 -34.53 27.12
CA ALA A 138 23.84 -33.61 27.85
C ALA A 138 22.98 -32.61 28.63
N GLN A 139 23.35 -32.40 29.90
CA GLN A 139 22.67 -31.49 30.81
C GLN A 139 23.53 -30.26 31.05
N TYR A 140 22.89 -29.09 31.04
CA TYR A 140 23.56 -27.81 31.28
C TYR A 140 22.76 -26.96 32.26
N VAL A 141 23.48 -26.17 33.05
CA VAL A 141 22.90 -25.09 33.86
C VAL A 141 23.22 -23.78 33.16
N VAL A 142 22.21 -23.14 32.59
CA VAL A 142 22.36 -21.88 31.87
C VAL A 142 22.03 -20.74 32.83
N GLN A 143 22.99 -19.86 33.05
CA GLN A 143 22.84 -18.65 33.86
C GLN A 143 22.84 -17.42 32.97
N GLY A 144 22.30 -16.30 33.46
CA GLY A 144 22.42 -15.05 32.72
C GLY A 144 21.31 -14.81 31.68
N LEU A 145 20.29 -15.65 31.58
CA LEU A 145 19.20 -15.50 30.59
C LEU A 145 18.19 -14.45 31.03
N HIS A 146 17.80 -13.59 30.10
CA HIS A 146 16.60 -12.78 30.26
C HIS A 146 15.35 -13.63 30.03
N SER A 147 14.22 -13.23 30.64
CA SER A 147 12.94 -13.93 30.51
C SER A 147 12.44 -14.12 29.07
N HIS A 148 12.88 -13.28 28.15
CA HIS A 148 12.54 -13.29 26.73
C HIS A 148 13.50 -14.08 25.84
N GLU A 149 14.62 -14.55 26.41
CA GLU A 149 15.66 -15.25 25.67
C GLU A 149 15.45 -16.76 25.70
N ILE A 150 15.85 -17.39 24.60
CA ILE A 150 15.78 -18.83 24.39
C ILE A 150 17.21 -19.39 24.41
N PRO A 151 17.52 -20.44 25.21
CA PRO A 151 18.89 -20.93 25.38
C PRO A 151 19.45 -21.74 24.21
N VAL A 152 20.74 -21.56 23.95
CA VAL A 152 21.61 -22.47 23.18
C VAL A 152 22.91 -22.66 23.94
N ILE A 153 23.32 -23.89 24.21
CA ILE A 153 24.57 -24.17 24.93
C ILE A 153 25.12 -25.54 24.57
N GLY A 154 26.39 -25.61 24.15
CA GLY A 154 27.04 -26.87 23.81
C GLY A 154 26.23 -27.67 22.79
N LEU A 155 25.73 -28.83 23.18
CA LEU A 155 24.87 -29.71 22.38
C LEU A 155 23.40 -29.33 22.38
N TYR A 156 22.94 -28.51 23.32
CA TYR A 156 21.54 -28.17 23.49
C TYR A 156 21.15 -26.96 22.64
N VAL A 157 20.12 -27.13 21.81
CA VAL A 157 19.41 -26.03 21.15
C VAL A 157 17.94 -26.18 21.50
N ASP A 158 17.37 -25.16 22.14
CA ASP A 158 15.96 -25.17 22.51
C ASP A 158 15.06 -25.39 21.26
N PRO A 159 14.07 -26.29 21.30
CA PRO A 159 13.20 -26.61 20.16
C PRO A 159 12.41 -25.41 19.62
N ARG A 160 12.24 -24.34 20.42
CA ARG A 160 11.61 -23.10 19.97
C ARG A 160 12.48 -22.38 18.94
N ILE A 161 13.79 -22.66 18.86
CA ILE A 161 14.69 -22.05 17.87
C ILE A 161 14.56 -22.79 16.54
N THR A 162 13.67 -22.30 15.68
CA THR A 162 13.38 -22.91 14.38
C THR A 162 13.96 -22.10 13.22
N PRO A 163 14.65 -22.73 12.24
CA PRO A 163 15.08 -22.06 11.02
C PRO A 163 13.92 -21.44 10.22
N GLY A 164 14.17 -20.31 9.59
CA GLY A 164 13.21 -19.47 8.86
C GLY A 164 12.76 -18.24 9.65
N PHE A 165 12.92 -18.22 10.97
CA PHE A 165 12.55 -17.08 11.81
C PHE A 165 13.75 -16.20 12.14
N SER A 166 13.49 -14.93 12.47
CA SER A 166 14.55 -13.96 12.77
C SER A 166 14.83 -13.89 14.27
N TYR A 167 16.11 -13.90 14.64
CA TYR A 167 16.55 -13.80 16.04
C TYR A 167 17.68 -12.80 16.19
N ARG A 168 17.70 -12.08 17.32
CA ARG A 168 18.92 -11.44 17.83
C ARG A 168 19.63 -12.44 18.73
N VAL A 169 20.95 -12.42 18.72
CA VAL A 169 21.76 -13.35 19.50
C VAL A 169 22.78 -12.57 20.30
N ARG A 170 22.94 -12.91 21.58
CA ARG A 170 24.11 -12.54 22.36
C ARG A 170 24.76 -13.76 23.00
N PRO A 171 26.08 -13.77 23.18
CA PRO A 171 26.73 -14.68 24.11
C PRO A 171 26.28 -14.35 25.53
N LEU A 172 26.01 -15.37 26.34
CA LEU A 172 25.70 -15.19 27.76
C LEU A 172 26.94 -14.66 28.49
N HIS A 173 26.72 -13.84 29.52
CA HIS A 173 27.77 -13.07 30.23
C HIS A 173 28.54 -12.03 29.37
N ASN A 174 28.15 -11.85 28.11
CA ASN A 174 28.63 -10.77 27.26
C ASN A 174 27.50 -9.77 26.96
N THR A 175 27.81 -8.48 27.02
CA THR A 175 26.87 -7.41 26.66
C THR A 175 26.81 -7.16 25.17
N LYS A 176 27.84 -7.57 24.42
CA LYS A 176 27.95 -7.34 22.97
C LYS A 176 27.14 -8.40 22.21
N MET A 177 26.06 -7.95 21.57
CA MET A 177 25.27 -8.76 20.66
C MET A 177 26.10 -9.18 19.43
N LEU A 178 25.84 -10.38 18.92
CA LEU A 178 26.35 -10.83 17.63
C LEU A 178 25.68 -10.03 16.50
N PHE A 179 26.30 -10.04 15.31
CA PHE A 179 25.75 -9.45 14.09
C PHE A 179 25.33 -7.98 14.25
N LYS A 180 26.10 -7.20 15.01
CA LYS A 180 25.82 -5.79 15.31
C LYS A 180 24.44 -5.56 15.97
N GLY A 181 23.92 -6.58 16.66
CA GLY A 181 22.60 -6.52 17.31
C GLY A 181 21.41 -6.63 16.36
N GLN A 182 21.62 -6.94 15.08
CA GLN A 182 20.54 -7.14 14.13
C GLN A 182 19.84 -8.48 14.35
N ALA A 183 18.53 -8.49 14.15
CA ALA A 183 17.77 -9.74 14.09
C ALA A 183 17.86 -10.30 12.67
N LEU A 184 18.47 -11.46 12.52
CA LEU A 184 18.68 -12.10 11.22
C LEU A 184 17.86 -13.39 11.12
N PRO A 185 17.33 -13.72 9.92
CA PRO A 185 16.73 -15.03 9.67
C PRO A 185 17.73 -16.16 9.92
N LEU A 186 17.36 -17.11 10.77
CA LEU A 186 18.12 -18.34 10.98
C LEU A 186 17.93 -19.25 9.76
N LEU A 187 19.02 -19.60 9.06
CA LEU A 187 18.96 -20.44 7.87
C LEU A 187 19.03 -21.93 8.22
N SER A 188 19.92 -22.30 9.14
CA SER A 188 20.13 -23.70 9.50
C SER A 188 20.78 -23.85 10.88
N ILE A 189 20.55 -25.03 11.46
CA ILE A 189 21.23 -25.54 12.64
C ILE A 189 21.95 -26.81 12.17
N GLY A 190 23.28 -26.81 12.24
CA GLY A 190 24.11 -27.93 11.83
C GLY A 190 23.96 -29.15 12.74
N MET A 191 24.28 -30.31 12.19
CA MET A 191 24.43 -31.56 12.95
C MET A 191 25.83 -31.65 13.58
N GLY A 192 25.98 -32.49 14.60
CA GLY A 192 27.27 -32.74 15.26
C GLY A 192 27.34 -32.25 16.70
N TYR A 193 28.54 -32.33 17.30
CA TYR A 193 28.73 -32.02 18.72
C TYR A 193 28.72 -30.51 19.03
N GLY A 194 29.42 -29.72 18.22
CA GLY A 194 29.17 -28.28 18.10
C GLY A 194 28.17 -28.07 16.97
N LYS A 195 26.99 -27.48 17.25
CA LYS A 195 26.02 -27.19 16.20
C LYS A 195 26.37 -25.87 15.53
N ARG A 196 26.62 -25.91 14.22
CA ARG A 196 26.83 -24.69 13.42
C ARG A 196 25.51 -23.95 13.25
N ILE A 197 25.38 -22.79 13.88
CA ILE A 197 24.20 -21.94 13.76
C ILE A 197 24.48 -20.92 12.65
N THR A 198 23.70 -20.97 11.57
CA THR A 198 23.94 -20.12 10.38
C THR A 198 22.77 -19.18 10.14
N PHE A 199 23.03 -17.89 10.06
CA PHE A 199 22.08 -16.82 9.79
C PHE A 199 22.21 -16.29 8.37
N ALA A 200 21.19 -15.57 7.90
CA ALA A 200 21.20 -14.93 6.59
C ALA A 200 22.27 -13.83 6.53
N SER A 201 22.90 -13.68 5.37
CA SER A 201 23.86 -12.62 5.04
C SER A 201 23.40 -11.87 3.80
N GLU A 202 23.77 -10.60 3.70
CA GLU A 202 23.57 -9.78 2.49
C GLU A 202 24.42 -10.28 1.31
N SER A 203 25.56 -10.93 1.60
CA SER A 203 26.43 -11.49 0.58
C SER A 203 26.00 -12.91 0.21
N HIS A 204 25.82 -13.12 -1.10
CA HIS A 204 25.53 -14.44 -1.67
C HIS A 204 26.78 -15.32 -1.86
N ILE A 205 27.99 -14.77 -1.68
CA ILE A 205 29.26 -15.43 -2.00
C ILE A 205 30.02 -15.85 -0.74
N SER A 206 30.00 -15.02 0.32
CA SER A 206 30.59 -15.35 1.62
C SER A 206 29.58 -15.06 2.72
N ASN A 207 29.33 -16.05 3.57
CA ASN A 207 28.46 -15.89 4.72
C ASN A 207 29.25 -16.09 6.01
N ASP A 208 29.59 -14.98 6.64
CA ASP A 208 30.29 -14.95 7.93
C ASP A 208 29.32 -14.87 9.11
N ASN A 209 28.00 -14.88 8.84
CA ASN A 209 26.96 -14.83 9.88
C ASN A 209 26.70 -16.23 10.45
N PHE A 210 27.72 -16.86 11.01
CA PHE A 210 27.58 -18.14 11.71
C PHE A 210 28.46 -18.22 12.96
N PHE A 211 28.11 -19.13 13.86
CA PHE A 211 28.94 -19.50 15.00
C PHE A 211 28.65 -20.95 15.40
N TRP A 212 29.42 -21.50 16.34
CA TRP A 212 29.16 -22.82 16.90
C TRP A 212 28.57 -22.69 18.30
N SER A 213 27.56 -23.51 18.60
CA SER A 213 26.82 -23.49 19.88
C SER A 213 27.68 -23.73 21.12
N ASP A 214 28.88 -24.27 20.95
CA ASP A 214 29.90 -24.56 21.98
C ASP A 214 31.06 -23.54 22.01
N SER A 215 31.09 -22.57 21.09
CA SER A 215 32.15 -21.54 21.08
C SER A 215 32.10 -20.59 22.29
N ASN A 216 30.98 -20.56 23.02
CA ASN A 216 30.83 -19.83 24.27
C ASN A 216 30.42 -20.82 25.38
N PRO A 217 31.29 -21.11 26.37
CA PRO A 217 31.00 -22.09 27.43
C PRO A 217 29.71 -21.82 28.20
N GLU A 218 29.36 -20.55 28.36
CA GLU A 218 28.17 -20.10 29.09
C GLU A 218 26.91 -20.15 28.22
N GLY A 219 27.04 -20.40 26.91
CA GLY A 219 25.94 -20.47 25.95
C GLY A 219 25.53 -19.12 25.36
N TYR A 220 24.37 -19.09 24.71
CA TYR A 220 23.82 -17.95 23.97
C TYR A 220 22.34 -17.76 24.31
N GLY A 221 21.92 -16.50 24.34
CA GLY A 221 20.52 -16.10 24.45
C GLY A 221 19.97 -15.66 23.09
N PHE A 222 18.90 -16.30 22.63
CA PHE A 222 18.21 -15.96 21.38
C PHE A 222 16.94 -15.16 21.68
N THR A 223 16.82 -13.98 21.10
CA THR A 223 15.61 -13.15 21.19
C THR A 223 14.84 -13.21 19.87
N LEU A 224 13.61 -13.71 19.89
CA LEU A 224 12.74 -13.77 18.72
C LEU A 224 12.35 -12.36 18.26
N GLN A 225 12.35 -12.13 16.95
CA GLN A 225 11.82 -10.89 16.35
C GLN A 225 10.96 -11.24 15.13
N LEU A 226 9.64 -11.16 15.29
CA LEU A 226 8.66 -11.33 14.21
C LEU A 226 8.40 -10.01 13.50
N VAL A 227 7.97 -8.99 14.25
CA VAL A 227 7.67 -7.64 13.73
C VAL A 227 8.94 -6.78 13.68
N LYS A 228 9.10 -5.96 12.63
CA LYS A 228 10.24 -5.07 12.40
C LYS A 228 9.81 -3.61 12.35
N ILE A 229 10.77 -2.72 12.55
CA ILE A 229 10.57 -1.28 12.30
C ILE A 229 10.29 -1.09 10.80
N ASN A 230 9.36 -0.20 10.48
CA ASN A 230 8.81 0.08 9.15
C ASN A 230 7.87 -1.00 8.57
N ASP A 231 7.57 -2.07 9.31
CA ASP A 231 6.48 -2.95 8.90
C ASP A 231 5.17 -2.15 8.84
N LYS A 232 4.39 -2.39 7.79
CA LYS A 232 3.11 -1.72 7.54
C LYS A 232 1.97 -2.70 7.69
N PHE A 233 0.91 -2.25 8.33
CA PHE A 233 -0.29 -3.03 8.59
C PHE A 233 -1.54 -2.25 8.22
N THR A 234 -2.54 -2.94 7.70
CA THR A 234 -3.91 -2.43 7.59
C THR A 234 -4.61 -2.69 8.92
N VAL A 235 -5.08 -1.63 9.56
CA VAL A 235 -5.81 -1.69 10.84
C VAL A 235 -7.26 -2.01 10.54
N LYS A 236 -7.75 -3.08 11.13
CA LYS A 236 -9.16 -3.50 11.07
C LYS A 236 -9.82 -3.40 12.43
N ASP A 237 -11.07 -2.99 12.45
CA ASP A 237 -11.89 -2.94 13.66
C ASP A 237 -12.55 -4.31 13.97
N ALA A 238 -13.44 -4.32 14.97
CA ALA A 238 -14.16 -5.53 15.39
C ALA A 238 -15.14 -6.07 14.32
N ASN A 239 -15.57 -5.23 13.38
CA ASN A 239 -16.42 -5.62 12.26
C ASN A 239 -15.60 -6.09 11.04
N ASN A 240 -14.27 -6.22 11.18
CA ASN A 240 -13.33 -6.55 10.11
C ASN A 240 -13.28 -5.49 8.99
N GLU A 241 -13.73 -4.26 9.28
CA GLU A 241 -13.65 -3.13 8.37
C GLU A 241 -12.28 -2.45 8.51
N SER A 242 -11.72 -1.98 7.40
CA SER A 242 -10.42 -1.31 7.40
C SER A 242 -10.60 0.13 7.85
N VAL A 243 -9.92 0.52 8.93
CA VAL A 243 -10.09 1.82 9.58
C VAL A 243 -8.83 2.69 9.54
N GLY A 244 -7.70 2.14 9.12
CA GLY A 244 -6.46 2.90 8.96
C GLY A 244 -5.27 2.08 8.51
N ILE A 245 -4.13 2.74 8.37
CA ILE A 245 -2.83 2.11 8.10
C ILE A 245 -1.88 2.43 9.26
N ALA A 246 -1.30 1.39 9.85
CA ALA A 246 -0.29 1.51 10.91
C ALA A 246 1.09 1.22 10.34
N THR A 247 2.05 2.11 10.58
CA THR A 247 3.47 1.87 10.31
C THR A 247 4.24 1.77 11.63
N VAL A 248 4.97 0.67 11.83
CA VAL A 248 5.74 0.46 13.06
C VAL A 248 6.91 1.45 13.10
N HIS A 249 6.89 2.34 14.08
CA HIS A 249 7.96 3.32 14.28
C HIS A 249 9.03 2.81 15.26
N LYS A 250 8.60 2.17 16.35
CA LYS A 250 9.50 1.67 17.40
C LYS A 250 8.95 0.39 18.04
N LEU A 251 9.84 -0.54 18.37
CA LEU A 251 9.53 -1.71 19.20
C LEU A 251 9.64 -1.29 20.68
N MET A 252 8.60 -1.51 21.49
CA MET A 252 8.56 -1.08 22.89
C MET A 252 9.18 -2.09 23.87
N GLY A 253 9.58 -3.26 23.38
CA GLY A 253 10.23 -4.31 24.16
C GLY A 253 10.57 -5.54 23.32
N PRO A 254 11.09 -6.61 23.94
CA PRO A 254 11.30 -7.89 23.28
C PRO A 254 9.97 -8.55 22.91
N GLN A 255 9.99 -9.42 21.90
CA GLN A 255 8.81 -10.17 21.46
C GLN A 255 8.82 -11.55 22.10
N MET A 256 7.78 -11.85 22.88
CA MET A 256 7.73 -13.06 23.72
C MET A 256 7.01 -14.18 22.98
N GLU A 257 7.69 -15.28 22.65
CA GLU A 257 7.02 -16.45 22.08
C GLU A 257 5.97 -17.00 23.05
N VAL A 258 4.73 -17.12 22.57
CA VAL A 258 3.62 -17.75 23.30
C VAL A 258 3.48 -19.20 22.88
N GLY A 259 3.79 -19.51 21.62
CA GLY A 259 3.80 -20.88 21.13
C GLY A 259 4.05 -20.95 19.64
N HIS A 260 4.21 -22.18 19.16
CA HIS A 260 4.34 -22.48 17.75
C HIS A 260 3.62 -23.77 17.42
N ARG A 261 3.23 -23.91 16.15
CA ARG A 261 2.60 -25.13 15.63
C ARG A 261 3.02 -25.38 14.20
N VAL A 262 3.00 -26.64 13.80
CA VAL A 262 3.10 -27.03 12.39
C VAL A 262 1.68 -27.23 11.88
N THR A 263 1.30 -26.53 10.80
CA THR A 263 -0.01 -26.65 10.18
C THR A 263 -0.11 -27.97 9.40
N GLU A 264 -1.33 -28.38 9.05
CA GLU A 264 -1.58 -29.56 8.20
C GLU A 264 -0.83 -29.48 6.85
N THR A 265 -0.71 -28.28 6.31
CA THR A 265 0.07 -27.98 5.09
C THR A 265 1.59 -28.02 5.29
N GLY A 266 2.06 -28.29 6.52
CA GLY A 266 3.46 -28.34 6.90
C GLY A 266 4.14 -26.98 7.03
N HIS A 267 3.36 -25.88 7.14
CA HIS A 267 3.90 -24.57 7.47
C HIS A 267 4.19 -24.49 8.97
N VAL A 268 5.21 -23.72 9.35
CA VAL A 268 5.49 -23.45 10.77
C VAL A 268 4.91 -22.09 11.11
N GLN A 269 3.97 -22.05 12.06
CA GLN A 269 3.40 -20.82 12.57
C GLN A 269 3.94 -20.54 13.97
N LYS A 270 4.46 -19.33 14.20
CA LYS A 270 4.85 -18.84 15.53
C LYS A 270 3.93 -17.71 15.96
N ARG A 271 3.64 -17.65 17.26
CA ARG A 271 2.87 -16.60 17.91
C ARG A 271 3.73 -15.92 18.97
N ALA A 272 3.79 -14.59 18.96
CA ALA A 272 4.54 -13.83 19.95
C ALA A 272 3.76 -12.61 20.45
N ARG A 273 3.81 -12.33 21.75
CA ARG A 273 3.30 -11.07 22.30
C ARG A 273 4.20 -9.93 21.87
N VAL A 274 3.59 -8.85 21.37
CA VAL A 274 4.30 -7.65 20.90
C VAL A 274 3.72 -6.40 21.55
N SER A 275 4.59 -5.42 21.74
CA SER A 275 4.22 -4.04 22.09
C SER A 275 5.00 -3.11 21.18
N LEU A 276 4.28 -2.27 20.44
CA LEU A 276 4.76 -1.49 19.31
C LEU A 276 4.30 -0.05 19.48
N ASN A 277 5.15 0.89 19.12
CA ASN A 277 4.75 2.27 18.90
C ASN A 277 4.63 2.46 17.38
N CYS A 278 3.43 2.77 16.92
CA CYS A 278 3.06 2.84 15.53
C CYS A 278 2.56 4.25 15.19
N ASN A 279 2.90 4.72 14.00
CA ASN A 279 2.24 5.87 13.40
C ASN A 279 1.01 5.37 12.66
N ILE A 280 -0.18 5.74 13.13
CA ILE A 280 -1.46 5.36 12.53
C ILE A 280 -2.03 6.52 11.73
N GLU A 281 -2.41 6.24 10.50
CA GLU A 281 -3.28 7.08 9.67
C GLU A 281 -4.68 6.48 9.68
N PHE A 282 -5.59 7.05 10.48
CA PHE A 282 -6.99 6.63 10.51
C PHE A 282 -7.74 7.23 9.32
N PHE A 283 -8.47 6.39 8.60
CA PHE A 283 -9.28 6.81 7.45
C PHE A 283 -10.41 7.78 7.85
N HIS A 284 -10.88 7.70 9.09
CA HIS A 284 -12.03 8.47 9.57
C HIS A 284 -11.69 9.90 10.02
N ASP A 285 -10.42 10.20 10.31
CA ASP A 285 -10.05 11.48 10.93
C ASP A 285 -10.02 12.64 9.92
N GLY A 286 -10.04 12.36 8.60
CA GLY A 286 -10.07 13.37 7.53
C GLY A 286 -8.85 14.31 7.50
N THR A 287 -7.95 14.17 8.46
CA THR A 287 -6.61 14.73 8.51
C THR A 287 -5.68 13.55 8.30
N ASN A 288 -4.89 13.55 7.22
CA ASN A 288 -3.80 12.57 7.00
C ASN A 288 -2.65 12.77 8.01
N SER A 289 -2.99 13.03 9.27
CA SER A 289 -2.07 13.21 10.37
C SER A 289 -1.77 11.85 10.96
N HIS A 290 -0.51 11.44 10.88
CA HIS A 290 -0.02 10.28 11.60
C HIS A 290 -0.12 10.53 13.12
N LYS A 291 -0.93 9.74 13.81
CA LYS A 291 -1.00 9.74 15.27
C LYS A 291 -0.07 8.65 15.81
N PRO A 292 0.93 8.98 16.66
CA PRO A 292 1.74 7.98 17.34
C PRO A 292 0.89 7.28 18.40
N VAL A 293 0.76 5.96 18.31
CA VAL A 293 -0.11 5.15 19.15
C VAL A 293 0.64 3.89 19.59
N VAL A 294 0.44 3.50 20.86
CA VAL A 294 0.95 2.22 21.37
C VAL A 294 -0.06 1.12 21.04
N ILE A 295 0.43 0.09 20.35
CA ILE A 295 -0.31 -1.11 19.98
C ILE A 295 0.29 -2.30 20.72
N SER A 296 -0.54 -3.07 21.41
CA SER A 296 -0.16 -4.36 21.97
C SER A 296 -1.06 -5.46 21.41
N GLY A 297 -0.50 -6.66 21.20
CA GLY A 297 -1.25 -7.77 20.63
C GLY A 297 -0.43 -9.05 20.48
N LEU A 298 -0.99 -10.03 19.78
CA LEU A 298 -0.34 -11.30 19.48
C LEU A 298 0.03 -11.35 17.99
N ALA A 299 1.31 -11.16 17.67
CA ALA A 299 1.83 -11.29 16.32
C ALA A 299 1.87 -12.76 15.90
N VAL A 300 1.37 -13.04 14.71
CA VAL A 300 1.36 -14.35 14.07
C VAL A 300 2.28 -14.29 12.86
N ALA A 301 3.28 -15.17 12.81
CA ALA A 301 4.19 -15.28 11.68
C ALA A 301 4.19 -16.71 11.13
N GLN A 302 4.28 -16.84 9.82
CA GLN A 302 4.21 -18.11 9.12
C GLN A 302 5.41 -18.31 8.21
N LYS A 303 6.05 -19.47 8.35
CA LYS A 303 7.09 -19.98 7.46
C LYS A 303 6.50 -21.05 6.55
N LYS A 304 6.63 -20.87 5.24
CA LYS A 304 6.23 -21.87 4.24
C LYS A 304 7.08 -23.15 4.35
N LYS A 305 6.55 -24.27 3.85
CA LYS A 305 7.23 -25.58 3.79
C LYS A 305 8.28 -25.59 2.66
N THR A 306 9.19 -24.63 2.64
CA THR A 306 10.32 -24.64 1.72
C THR A 306 11.62 -24.45 2.51
N PRO A 307 12.73 -25.11 2.11
CA PRO A 307 13.96 -25.12 2.91
C PRO A 307 14.55 -23.73 3.18
N ARG A 308 14.32 -22.77 2.27
CA ARG A 308 14.82 -21.39 2.37
C ARG A 308 13.73 -20.36 2.67
N ALA A 309 12.50 -20.79 3.00
CA ALA A 309 11.45 -19.85 3.38
C ALA A 309 11.85 -19.11 4.66
N VAL A 310 11.75 -17.79 4.58
CA VAL A 310 11.75 -16.90 5.75
C VAL A 310 10.30 -16.74 6.20
N ALA A 311 10.09 -16.69 7.50
CA ALA A 311 8.79 -16.44 8.08
C ALA A 311 8.38 -14.98 7.86
N GLU A 312 7.13 -14.77 7.49
CA GLU A 312 6.53 -13.46 7.34
C GLU A 312 5.43 -13.30 8.37
N VAL A 313 5.32 -12.11 8.97
CA VAL A 313 4.18 -11.76 9.82
C VAL A 313 2.95 -11.68 8.93
N THR A 314 1.89 -12.39 9.30
CA THR A 314 0.62 -12.37 8.59
C THR A 314 -0.35 -11.39 9.21
N GLU A 315 -0.38 -11.34 10.54
CA GLU A 315 -1.30 -10.52 11.31
C GLU A 315 -0.83 -10.30 12.75
N ILE A 316 -1.42 -9.31 13.41
CA ILE A 316 -1.38 -9.14 14.86
C ILE A 316 -2.83 -9.13 15.33
N VAL A 317 -3.20 -10.12 16.13
CA VAL A 317 -4.58 -10.33 16.60
C VAL A 317 -4.74 -9.89 18.05
N CYS A 318 -6.00 -9.75 18.48
CA CYS A 318 -6.38 -9.30 19.82
C CYS A 318 -5.70 -7.97 20.17
N CYS A 319 -5.60 -7.05 19.19
CA CYS A 319 -4.87 -5.82 19.40
C CYS A 319 -5.65 -4.88 20.33
N SER A 320 -4.89 -4.19 21.17
CA SER A 320 -5.36 -2.97 21.82
C SER A 320 -4.62 -1.76 21.25
N ILE A 321 -5.38 -0.74 20.89
CA ILE A 321 -4.92 0.54 20.35
C ILE A 321 -5.39 1.61 21.34
N ASP A 322 -4.48 2.30 22.01
CA ASP A 322 -4.81 3.29 23.06
C ASP A 322 -5.85 2.79 24.08
N ARG A 323 -5.65 1.54 24.56
CA ARG A 323 -6.52 0.82 25.53
C ARG A 323 -7.88 0.36 24.97
N ALA A 324 -8.28 0.76 23.77
CA ALA A 324 -9.44 0.20 23.09
C ALA A 324 -9.09 -1.16 22.47
N ARG A 325 -9.91 -2.19 22.74
CA ARG A 325 -9.72 -3.56 22.26
C ARG A 325 -10.57 -3.82 21.02
N GLY A 326 -10.29 -4.93 20.32
CA GLY A 326 -11.10 -5.41 19.19
C GLY A 326 -10.47 -5.13 17.83
N TYR A 327 -9.21 -4.70 17.78
CA TYR A 327 -8.52 -4.44 16.52
C TYR A 327 -7.74 -5.67 16.04
N THR A 328 -7.58 -5.77 14.72
CA THR A 328 -6.66 -6.70 14.06
C THR A 328 -5.79 -5.95 13.09
N LEU A 329 -4.49 -6.16 13.12
CA LEU A 329 -3.55 -5.58 12.16
C LEU A 329 -3.19 -6.66 11.14
N VAL A 330 -3.59 -6.48 9.89
CA VAL A 330 -3.24 -7.40 8.79
C VAL A 330 -1.98 -6.91 8.10
N ALA A 331 -1.02 -7.79 7.85
CA ALA A 331 0.25 -7.42 7.22
C ALA A 331 0.05 -6.83 5.81
N GLY A 332 0.77 -5.75 5.52
CA GLY A 332 0.66 -4.99 4.28
C GLY A 332 -0.25 -3.76 4.43
N ALA A 333 0.05 -2.72 3.64
CA ALA A 333 -0.81 -1.56 3.50
C ALA A 333 -1.70 -1.75 2.28
N ASP A 334 -2.98 -2.00 2.49
CA ASP A 334 -3.96 -2.06 1.40
C ASP A 334 -4.55 -0.66 1.14
N SER A 335 -3.88 0.11 0.29
CA SER A 335 -4.38 1.44 -0.12
C SER A 335 -5.70 1.39 -0.89
N SER A 336 -6.14 0.21 -1.37
CA SER A 336 -7.46 0.07 -2.02
C SER A 336 -8.63 0.13 -1.02
N THR A 337 -8.33 -0.03 0.27
CA THR A 337 -9.30 0.11 1.37
C THR A 337 -9.33 1.50 1.99
N HIS A 338 -8.53 2.45 1.45
CA HIS A 338 -8.53 3.82 1.95
C HIS A 338 -9.92 4.44 1.76
N ILE A 339 -10.53 4.84 2.88
CA ILE A 339 -11.79 5.57 2.90
C ILE A 339 -11.47 7.04 3.12
N THR A 340 -11.89 7.90 2.19
CA THR A 340 -11.80 9.35 2.33
C THR A 340 -13.14 9.89 2.76
N ILE A 341 -13.23 10.41 3.99
CA ILE A 341 -14.45 11.08 4.48
C ILE A 341 -14.40 12.56 4.12
N ILE A 342 -15.38 13.00 3.36
CA ILE A 342 -15.58 14.40 2.98
C ILE A 342 -16.92 14.90 3.48
N LYS A 343 -16.97 16.17 3.85
CA LYS A 343 -18.17 16.82 4.38
C LYS A 343 -18.44 18.10 3.62
N GLY A 344 -19.65 18.26 3.08
CA GLY A 344 -20.04 19.46 2.35
C GLY A 344 -20.02 20.72 3.22
N GLU A 345 -20.27 20.59 4.53
CA GLU A 345 -20.17 21.70 5.49
C GLU A 345 -18.79 22.39 5.47
N LYS A 346 -17.71 21.63 5.23
CA LYS A 346 -16.33 22.16 5.22
C LYS A 346 -16.07 23.10 4.05
N ILE A 347 -16.90 23.05 3.01
CA ILE A 347 -16.78 23.85 1.80
C ILE A 347 -17.96 24.82 1.63
N ASN A 348 -18.76 25.01 2.68
CA ASN A 348 -20.02 25.76 2.66
C ASN A 348 -21.01 25.26 1.59
N ASP A 349 -21.01 23.96 1.28
CA ASP A 349 -22.03 23.28 0.48
C ASP A 349 -23.06 22.62 1.41
N ILE A 350 -24.03 21.88 0.85
CA ILE A 350 -25.03 21.11 1.59
C ILE A 350 -24.32 20.22 2.63
N PRO A 351 -24.78 20.15 3.90
CA PRO A 351 -24.10 19.44 4.99
C PRO A 351 -24.26 17.91 4.91
N THR A 352 -23.91 17.34 3.76
CA THR A 352 -23.81 15.91 3.51
C THR A 352 -22.42 15.41 3.90
N THR A 353 -22.34 14.15 4.35
CA THR A 353 -21.08 13.45 4.60
C THR A 353 -21.02 12.26 3.65
N TYR A 354 -19.91 12.13 2.92
CA TYR A 354 -19.65 11.00 2.03
C TYR A 354 -18.39 10.27 2.48
N SER A 355 -18.42 8.94 2.38
CA SER A 355 -17.28 8.05 2.58
C SER A 355 -16.90 7.47 1.24
N LEU A 356 -15.74 7.86 0.70
CA LEU A 356 -15.30 7.45 -0.64
C LEU A 356 -14.21 6.39 -0.56
N LYS A 357 -14.40 5.25 -1.21
CA LYS A 357 -13.38 4.20 -1.29
C LYS A 357 -12.57 4.27 -2.58
N GLY A 358 -11.27 4.04 -2.49
CA GLY A 358 -10.40 3.81 -3.66
C GLY A 358 -9.85 5.05 -4.35
N LEU A 359 -10.07 6.25 -3.81
CA LEU A 359 -9.36 7.46 -4.23
C LEU A 359 -7.86 7.33 -4.00
N GLN A 360 -7.07 7.80 -4.97
CA GLN A 360 -5.62 7.90 -4.82
C GLN A 360 -5.25 9.17 -4.04
N PRO A 361 -4.10 9.19 -3.34
CA PRO A 361 -3.68 10.34 -2.53
C PRO A 361 -3.52 11.66 -3.28
N TYR A 362 -3.27 11.60 -4.59
CA TYR A 362 -3.11 12.77 -5.46
C TYR A 362 -4.42 13.21 -6.15
N GLU A 363 -5.51 12.47 -5.96
CA GLU A 363 -6.79 12.75 -6.60
C GLU A 363 -7.64 13.72 -5.79
N ILE A 364 -8.42 14.52 -6.50
CA ILE A 364 -9.32 15.52 -5.94
C ILE A 364 -10.77 14.97 -6.03
N PRO A 365 -11.51 14.87 -4.91
CA PRO A 365 -12.80 14.16 -4.87
C PRO A 365 -13.99 14.93 -5.46
N VAL A 366 -14.89 14.20 -6.13
CA VAL A 366 -16.24 14.64 -6.53
C VAL A 366 -17.25 13.52 -6.28
N VAL A 367 -18.33 13.81 -5.56
CA VAL A 367 -19.41 12.84 -5.31
C VAL A 367 -20.70 13.54 -4.95
N GLY A 368 -21.83 13.09 -5.49
CA GLY A 368 -23.14 13.62 -5.12
C GLY A 368 -23.18 15.14 -5.22
N THR A 369 -23.47 15.79 -4.10
CA THR A 369 -23.47 17.26 -3.99
C THR A 369 -22.08 17.86 -3.81
N TYR A 370 -21.08 17.10 -3.37
CA TYR A 370 -19.75 17.60 -3.07
C TYR A 370 -18.87 17.68 -4.33
N VAL A 371 -18.32 18.87 -4.58
CA VAL A 371 -17.23 19.10 -5.54
C VAL A 371 -16.13 19.83 -4.79
N ASP A 372 -14.95 19.23 -4.71
CA ASP A 372 -13.81 19.86 -4.03
C ASP A 372 -13.49 21.25 -4.63
N PRO A 373 -13.32 22.30 -3.81
CA PRO A 373 -13.07 23.68 -4.28
C PRO A 373 -11.82 23.84 -5.16
N ARG A 374 -10.88 22.90 -5.10
CA ARG A 374 -9.70 22.88 -5.98
C ARG A 374 -10.07 22.57 -7.43
N ILE A 375 -11.24 21.99 -7.70
CA ILE A 375 -11.73 21.71 -9.05
C ILE A 375 -12.31 23.01 -9.63
N ILE A 376 -11.56 23.60 -10.56
CA ILE A 376 -11.88 24.90 -11.14
C ILE A 376 -12.00 24.74 -12.66
N THR A 377 -13.04 25.34 -13.23
CA THR A 377 -13.25 25.33 -14.68
C THR A 377 -12.10 26.01 -15.42
N GLY A 378 -11.86 25.58 -16.66
CA GLY A 378 -10.76 26.04 -17.50
C GLY A 378 -9.45 25.28 -17.32
N PHE A 379 -9.31 24.44 -16.28
CA PHE A 379 -8.14 23.57 -16.10
C PHE A 379 -8.39 22.17 -16.69
N LYS A 380 -7.30 21.47 -17.04
CA LYS A 380 -7.36 20.11 -17.55
C LYS A 380 -7.35 19.09 -16.43
N TYR A 381 -8.23 18.11 -16.51
CA TYR A 381 -8.28 16.99 -15.57
C TYR A 381 -8.46 15.67 -16.31
N SER A 382 -7.75 14.64 -15.84
CA SER A 382 -8.14 13.24 -16.08
C SER A 382 -9.08 12.81 -14.96
N VAL A 383 -10.10 12.02 -15.29
CA VAL A 383 -11.14 11.61 -14.35
C VAL A 383 -11.37 10.12 -14.42
N ARG A 384 -11.51 9.47 -13.27
CA ARG A 384 -11.96 8.09 -13.16
C ARG A 384 -12.97 7.94 -12.03
N PRO A 385 -13.88 6.95 -12.10
CA PRO A 385 -14.63 6.52 -10.93
C PRO A 385 -13.68 6.04 -9.83
N ALA A 386 -13.94 6.37 -8.56
CA ALA A 386 -13.01 6.08 -7.46
C ALA A 386 -12.74 4.57 -7.27
N ASP A 387 -13.76 3.75 -7.54
CA ASP A 387 -13.75 2.29 -7.48
C ASP A 387 -13.13 1.60 -8.72
N SER A 388 -12.72 2.36 -9.74
CA SER A 388 -12.24 1.83 -11.01
C SER A 388 -10.90 2.42 -11.44
N LYS A 389 -10.02 1.59 -12.00
CA LYS A 389 -8.77 2.06 -12.62
C LYS A 389 -8.99 2.65 -14.02
N LYS A 390 -10.18 2.46 -14.61
CA LYS A 390 -10.47 2.91 -15.98
C LYS A 390 -10.90 4.37 -15.95
N CYS A 391 -10.06 5.24 -16.52
CA CYS A 391 -10.42 6.63 -16.72
C CYS A 391 -11.55 6.80 -17.74
N LEU A 392 -12.35 7.84 -17.52
CA LEU A 392 -13.35 8.32 -18.47
C LEU A 392 -12.67 8.94 -19.69
N PHE A 393 -13.45 9.14 -20.76
CA PHE A 393 -13.01 9.87 -21.97
C PHE A 393 -11.74 9.31 -22.62
N GLY A 394 -11.58 7.97 -22.59
CA GLY A 394 -10.39 7.31 -23.16
C GLY A 394 -9.11 7.50 -22.35
N GLY A 395 -9.19 8.13 -21.17
CA GLY A 395 -8.04 8.44 -20.32
C GLY A 395 -7.42 9.82 -20.57
N ASP A 396 -7.92 10.55 -21.56
CA ASP A 396 -7.42 11.88 -21.89
C ASP A 396 -7.74 12.89 -20.79
N ALA A 397 -6.77 13.77 -20.51
CA ALA A 397 -6.98 14.91 -19.64
C ALA A 397 -7.61 16.06 -20.44
N LEU A 398 -8.86 16.39 -20.11
CA LEU A 398 -9.68 17.35 -20.86
C LEU A 398 -9.94 18.61 -20.04
N VAL A 399 -10.08 19.76 -20.70
CA VAL A 399 -10.47 21.02 -20.04
C VAL A 399 -11.89 20.91 -19.47
N LEU A 400 -12.05 21.13 -18.17
CA LEU A 400 -13.37 21.24 -17.52
C LEU A 400 -14.04 22.55 -17.92
N GLN A 401 -15.14 22.50 -18.65
CA GLN A 401 -15.85 23.67 -19.16
C GLN A 401 -16.84 24.25 -18.15
N SER A 402 -17.61 23.37 -17.49
CA SER A 402 -18.63 23.79 -16.53
C SER A 402 -18.90 22.75 -15.46
N VAL A 403 -19.30 23.23 -14.29
CA VAL A 403 -19.87 22.45 -13.19
C VAL A 403 -21.33 22.86 -13.05
N GLY A 404 -22.24 21.90 -13.24
CA GLY A 404 -23.68 22.11 -13.13
C GLY A 404 -24.11 22.50 -11.72
N ARG A 405 -25.27 23.14 -11.61
CA ARG A 405 -25.93 23.46 -10.33
C ARG A 405 -26.87 22.32 -9.91
N GLY A 406 -27.23 22.27 -8.64
CA GLY A 406 -28.18 21.28 -8.10
C GLY A 406 -27.50 20.16 -7.31
N TYR A 407 -28.27 19.09 -7.05
CA TYR A 407 -27.83 17.97 -6.21
C TYR A 407 -26.83 17.05 -6.92
N GLY A 408 -27.20 16.54 -8.10
CA GLY A 408 -26.25 15.95 -9.05
C GLY A 408 -25.65 17.06 -9.90
N LYS A 409 -24.35 17.33 -9.76
CA LYS A 409 -23.66 18.35 -10.55
C LYS A 409 -23.16 17.72 -11.85
N ARG A 410 -23.64 18.25 -12.98
CA ARG A 410 -23.15 17.84 -14.30
C ARG A 410 -21.74 18.39 -14.53
N MET A 411 -20.76 17.50 -14.64
CA MET A 411 -19.38 17.83 -14.97
C MET A 411 -19.24 17.78 -16.49
N THR A 412 -18.96 18.90 -17.15
CA THR A 412 -18.85 18.97 -18.62
C THR A 412 -17.44 19.36 -19.03
N PHE A 413 -16.84 18.52 -19.87
CA PHE A 413 -15.49 18.67 -20.41
C PHE A 413 -15.51 19.08 -21.87
N GLU A 414 -14.37 19.58 -22.35
CA GLU A 414 -14.20 19.92 -23.76
C GLU A 414 -14.42 18.70 -24.65
N SER A 415 -15.04 18.94 -25.81
CA SER A 415 -15.26 17.94 -26.84
C SER A 415 -14.94 18.52 -28.20
N LYS A 416 -14.55 17.65 -29.13
CA LYS A 416 -14.34 18.00 -30.54
C LYS A 416 -15.65 18.36 -31.24
N SER A 417 -16.79 17.87 -30.73
CA SER A 417 -18.13 18.16 -31.26
C SER A 417 -18.84 19.21 -30.40
N LEU A 418 -19.13 20.37 -31.00
CA LEU A 418 -19.85 21.45 -30.32
C LEU A 418 -21.34 21.14 -30.13
N ASN A 419 -21.94 20.37 -31.04
CA ASN A 419 -23.38 20.11 -31.06
C ASN A 419 -23.78 18.78 -30.37
N GLN A 420 -22.83 17.86 -30.20
CA GLN A 420 -23.03 16.56 -29.57
C GLN A 420 -21.86 16.29 -28.60
N ASN A 421 -21.87 17.02 -27.48
CA ASN A 421 -20.85 16.82 -26.46
C ASN A 421 -21.21 15.60 -25.58
N GLU A 422 -20.47 14.51 -25.76
CA GLU A 422 -20.56 13.29 -24.95
C GLU A 422 -19.60 13.28 -23.75
N ASN A 423 -18.72 14.29 -23.64
CA ASN A 423 -17.72 14.39 -22.58
C ASN A 423 -18.31 15.01 -21.32
N TYR A 424 -19.30 14.35 -20.72
CA TYR A 424 -19.89 14.76 -19.45
C TYR A 424 -20.30 13.56 -18.60
N PHE A 425 -20.45 13.80 -17.30
CA PHE A 425 -21.08 12.86 -16.36
C PHE A 425 -21.76 13.64 -15.23
N TRP A 426 -22.51 12.94 -14.38
CA TRP A 426 -23.08 13.53 -13.17
C TRP A 426 -22.34 13.04 -11.93
N SER A 427 -22.05 13.94 -11.00
CA SER A 427 -21.28 13.65 -9.78
C SER A 427 -21.91 12.57 -8.89
N ASP A 428 -23.20 12.29 -9.04
CA ASP A 428 -23.97 11.28 -8.31
C ASP A 428 -24.15 9.95 -9.08
N THR A 429 -23.62 9.84 -10.30
CA THR A 429 -23.76 8.61 -11.09
C THR A 429 -22.99 7.43 -10.50
N ASN A 430 -21.87 7.68 -9.81
CA ASN A 430 -21.11 6.65 -9.10
C ASN A 430 -21.21 6.89 -7.56
N PRO A 431 -21.69 5.89 -6.77
CA PRO A 431 -21.77 5.98 -5.32
C PRO A 431 -20.44 6.27 -4.61
N GLU A 432 -19.34 5.70 -5.11
CA GLU A 432 -17.98 5.90 -4.59
C GLU A 432 -17.35 7.20 -5.13
N GLY A 433 -18.07 7.94 -5.96
CA GLY A 433 -17.64 9.20 -6.54
C GLY A 433 -16.55 9.06 -7.61
N TYR A 434 -15.85 10.16 -7.84
CA TYR A 434 -14.85 10.33 -8.89
C TYR A 434 -13.58 10.97 -8.34
N GLY A 435 -12.44 10.47 -8.81
CA GLY A 435 -11.13 11.06 -8.59
C GLY A 435 -10.71 11.92 -9.78
N PHE A 436 -10.41 13.20 -9.52
CA PHE A 436 -9.87 14.13 -10.51
C PHE A 436 -8.36 14.25 -10.34
N THR A 437 -7.60 14.06 -11.42
CA THR A 437 -6.16 14.31 -11.46
C THR A 437 -5.90 15.51 -12.36
N ILE A 438 -5.23 16.54 -11.83
CA ILE A 438 -4.88 17.73 -12.61
C ILE A 438 -3.77 17.41 -13.62
N GLN A 439 -3.88 17.95 -14.84
CA GLN A 439 -2.82 17.91 -15.85
C GLN A 439 -2.36 19.35 -16.14
N ALA A 440 -1.29 19.78 -15.48
CA ALA A 440 -0.68 21.09 -15.71
C ALA A 440 0.14 21.14 -17.00
N VAL A 441 0.91 20.09 -17.26
CA VAL A 441 1.80 19.98 -18.44
C VAL A 441 1.47 18.73 -19.23
N SER A 442 1.28 18.86 -20.55
CA SER A 442 1.02 17.74 -21.47
C SER A 442 2.27 17.34 -22.28
N PRO A 443 2.36 16.08 -22.76
CA PRO A 443 3.37 15.68 -23.74
C PRO A 443 3.30 16.54 -25.01
N GLY A 444 4.46 16.80 -25.62
CA GLY A 444 4.62 17.65 -26.80
C GLY A 444 4.78 19.13 -26.51
N GLU A 445 4.55 19.57 -25.27
CA GLU A 445 4.75 20.97 -24.88
C GLU A 445 6.23 21.37 -24.89
N THR A 446 6.53 22.53 -25.49
CA THR A 446 7.87 23.11 -25.55
C THR A 446 8.04 24.28 -24.60
N PHE A 447 9.26 24.46 -24.12
CA PHE A 447 9.68 25.48 -23.16
C PHE A 447 11.07 26.03 -23.53
N THR A 448 11.23 27.34 -23.31
CA THR A 448 12.53 28.02 -23.31
C THR A 448 13.19 27.84 -21.95
N ILE A 449 14.47 27.47 -21.90
CA ILE A 449 15.22 27.32 -20.65
C ILE A 449 15.94 28.62 -20.36
N ILE A 450 15.55 29.27 -19.26
CA ILE A 450 16.14 30.53 -18.79
C ILE A 450 16.98 30.26 -17.53
N HIS A 451 18.23 30.73 -17.56
CA HIS A 451 19.15 30.72 -16.45
C HIS A 451 19.15 32.09 -15.74
N GLN A 452 19.01 32.06 -14.41
CA GLN A 452 18.99 33.25 -13.55
C GLN A 452 17.98 34.34 -13.99
N GLY A 453 16.92 33.94 -14.69
CA GLY A 453 15.88 34.84 -15.18
C GLY A 453 16.31 35.79 -16.30
N ILE A 454 17.52 35.66 -16.85
CA ILE A 454 18.09 36.62 -17.80
C ILE A 454 18.55 35.93 -19.09
N GLU A 455 19.25 34.80 -18.99
CA GLU A 455 19.93 34.18 -20.14
C GLU A 455 19.14 32.99 -20.68
N GLU A 456 18.78 33.00 -21.96
CA GLU A 456 18.29 31.80 -22.64
C GLU A 456 19.47 30.86 -22.92
N ILE A 457 19.40 29.64 -22.38
CA ILE A 457 20.48 28.66 -22.50
C ILE A 457 20.09 27.41 -23.30
N GLY A 458 18.82 27.29 -23.68
CA GLY A 458 18.33 26.11 -24.38
C GLY A 458 16.82 25.99 -24.51
N ARG A 459 16.38 24.82 -24.97
CA ARG A 459 14.98 24.46 -25.21
C ARG A 459 14.70 23.09 -24.57
N ALA A 460 13.47 22.89 -24.11
CA ALA A 460 13.00 21.62 -23.59
C ALA A 460 11.65 21.26 -24.21
N GLN A 461 11.53 20.04 -24.71
CA GLN A 461 10.26 19.47 -25.14
C GLN A 461 9.86 18.34 -24.21
N VAL A 462 8.60 18.35 -23.75
CA VAL A 462 8.09 17.30 -22.87
C VAL A 462 7.82 16.04 -23.69
N PHE A 463 8.62 15.01 -23.47
CA PHE A 463 8.45 13.69 -24.09
C PHE A 463 7.39 12.86 -23.35
N ARG A 464 7.44 12.82 -22.00
CA ARG A 464 6.42 12.16 -21.17
C ARG A 464 6.03 12.95 -19.94
N ALA A 465 4.78 12.80 -19.55
CA ALA A 465 4.18 13.33 -18.33
C ALA A 465 3.30 12.25 -17.67
N ASP A 466 3.88 11.07 -17.45
CA ASP A 466 3.20 9.84 -17.01
C ASP A 466 3.01 9.75 -15.48
N LEU A 467 3.78 10.53 -14.70
CA LEU A 467 3.61 10.58 -13.25
C LEU A 467 2.50 11.56 -12.83
N PRO A 468 1.82 11.31 -11.70
CA PRO A 468 0.80 12.21 -11.19
C PRO A 468 1.36 13.62 -10.94
N GLN A 469 0.59 14.63 -11.34
CA GLN A 469 0.89 16.04 -11.09
C GLN A 469 0.08 16.51 -9.89
N ILE A 470 0.73 17.14 -8.90
CA ILE A 470 0.14 17.38 -7.58
C ILE A 470 -0.03 18.87 -7.36
N GLU A 471 -1.27 19.33 -7.16
CA GLU A 471 -1.54 20.72 -6.81
C GLU A 471 -0.99 21.05 -5.41
N GLU A 472 -0.17 22.08 -5.33
CA GLU A 472 0.41 22.59 -4.07
C GLU A 472 -0.36 23.79 -3.53
N SER A 473 -0.81 24.68 -4.42
CA SER A 473 -1.60 25.85 -4.03
C SER A 473 -2.44 26.37 -5.18
N THR A 474 -3.52 27.07 -4.82
CA THR A 474 -4.37 27.84 -5.73
C THR A 474 -4.51 29.26 -5.18
N THR A 475 -4.24 30.27 -6.02
CA THR A 475 -4.45 31.68 -5.69
C THR A 475 -5.45 32.28 -6.68
N THR A 476 -6.43 33.02 -6.18
CA THR A 476 -7.40 33.74 -7.02
C THR A 476 -7.26 35.24 -6.80
N ALA A 477 -6.92 35.99 -7.85
CA ALA A 477 -6.75 37.43 -7.79
C ALA A 477 -7.24 38.08 -9.09
N ASN A 478 -8.03 39.15 -8.98
CA ASN A 478 -8.50 39.97 -10.12
C ASN A 478 -9.12 39.15 -11.27
N GLY A 479 -9.91 38.12 -10.94
CA GLY A 479 -10.55 37.24 -11.93
C GLY A 479 -9.62 36.20 -12.58
N SER A 480 -8.33 36.22 -12.26
CA SER A 480 -7.35 35.21 -12.64
C SER A 480 -7.22 34.14 -11.55
N VAL A 481 -7.07 32.89 -11.96
CA VAL A 481 -6.75 31.77 -11.06
C VAL A 481 -5.37 31.25 -11.42
N GLU A 482 -4.47 31.20 -10.45
CA GLU A 482 -3.14 30.60 -10.58
C GLU A 482 -3.09 29.33 -9.74
N LYS A 483 -2.63 28.23 -10.34
CA LYS A 483 -2.32 26.97 -9.65
C LYS A 483 -0.82 26.71 -9.73
N ARG A 484 -0.21 26.38 -8.59
CA ARG A 484 1.14 25.82 -8.52
C ARG A 484 1.03 24.31 -8.43
N VAL A 485 1.59 23.61 -9.40
CA VAL A 485 1.44 22.15 -9.54
C VAL A 485 2.82 21.53 -9.64
N ARG A 486 3.16 20.66 -8.69
CA ARG A 486 4.40 19.90 -8.72
C ARG A 486 4.37 18.86 -9.82
N VAL A 487 5.41 18.84 -10.63
CA VAL A 487 5.53 17.96 -11.81
C VAL A 487 6.84 17.18 -11.78
N THR A 488 6.80 15.99 -12.36
CA THR A 488 7.98 15.20 -12.72
C THR A 488 7.78 14.74 -14.15
N LEU A 489 8.63 15.22 -15.04
CA LEU A 489 8.49 15.10 -16.49
C LEU A 489 9.73 14.42 -17.07
N THR A 490 9.55 13.73 -18.19
CA THR A 490 10.67 13.33 -19.05
C THR A 490 10.71 14.30 -20.21
N CYS A 491 11.82 15.03 -20.37
CA CYS A 491 11.97 16.06 -21.39
C CYS A 491 13.17 15.74 -22.29
N ASP A 492 13.02 15.99 -23.59
CA ASP A 492 14.14 16.11 -24.51
C ASP A 492 14.65 17.55 -24.44
N VAL A 493 15.90 17.70 -24.01
CA VAL A 493 16.51 18.99 -23.68
C VAL A 493 17.69 19.26 -24.59
N SER A 494 17.70 20.43 -25.21
CA SER A 494 18.79 20.94 -26.04
C SER A 494 19.37 22.20 -25.42
N PHE A 495 20.66 22.19 -25.10
CA PHE A 495 21.39 23.37 -24.64
C PHE A 495 22.22 23.93 -25.79
N HIS A 496 22.40 25.25 -25.85
CA HIS A 496 23.23 25.86 -26.88
C HIS A 496 24.64 25.24 -26.88
N GLY A 497 25.03 24.63 -28.00
CA GLY A 497 26.35 24.01 -28.17
C GLY A 497 26.50 22.57 -27.66
N HIS A 498 25.43 21.93 -27.18
CA HIS A 498 25.43 20.53 -26.73
C HIS A 498 24.41 19.67 -27.48
N GLN A 499 24.64 18.35 -27.53
CA GLN A 499 23.70 17.39 -28.11
C GLN A 499 22.45 17.24 -27.24
N ASP A 500 21.32 17.00 -27.90
CA ASP A 500 20.02 16.72 -27.26
C ASP A 500 20.12 15.55 -26.29
N ARG A 501 19.47 15.68 -25.13
CA ARG A 501 19.42 14.64 -24.10
C ARG A 501 18.03 14.50 -23.53
N THR A 502 17.58 13.27 -23.36
CA THR A 502 16.37 12.96 -22.60
C THR A 502 16.70 12.95 -21.11
N LEU A 503 16.06 13.83 -20.33
CA LEU A 503 16.33 14.05 -18.92
C LEU A 503 15.04 14.02 -18.10
N VAL A 504 15.13 13.59 -16.84
CA VAL A 504 14.03 13.76 -15.88
C VAL A 504 14.13 15.16 -15.29
N VAL A 505 13.03 15.89 -15.40
CA VAL A 505 12.86 17.27 -14.96
C VAL A 505 11.79 17.30 -13.86
N THR A 506 12.15 17.81 -12.70
CA THR A 506 11.24 18.04 -11.56
C THR A 506 11.09 19.53 -11.33
N GLY A 507 9.94 19.99 -10.87
CA GLY A 507 9.73 21.40 -10.53
C GLY A 507 8.26 21.73 -10.27
N THR A 508 7.97 23.02 -10.21
CA THR A 508 6.63 23.53 -9.93
C THR A 508 6.09 24.31 -11.13
N ALA A 509 5.12 23.72 -11.83
CA ALA A 509 4.43 24.33 -12.95
C ALA A 509 3.45 25.40 -12.44
N VAL A 510 3.57 26.62 -12.97
CA VAL A 510 2.68 27.74 -12.72
C VAL A 510 1.64 27.79 -13.84
N VAL A 511 0.41 27.42 -13.52
CA VAL A 511 -0.71 27.35 -14.48
C VAL A 511 -1.68 28.48 -14.19
N VAL A 512 -1.91 29.35 -15.18
CA VAL A 512 -2.71 30.56 -14.99
C VAL A 512 -3.93 30.54 -15.92
N ARG A 513 -5.10 30.76 -15.35
CA ARG A 513 -6.36 31.00 -16.05
C ARG A 513 -6.74 32.48 -15.94
N LYS A 514 -6.45 33.25 -16.99
CA LYS A 514 -6.94 34.64 -17.15
C LYS A 514 -8.27 34.75 -17.92
N GLY A 515 -8.65 33.69 -18.65
CA GLY A 515 -9.86 33.62 -19.47
C GLY A 515 -10.64 32.33 -19.26
N ARG A 516 -11.10 31.72 -20.35
CA ARG A 516 -11.85 30.45 -20.31
C ARG A 516 -10.99 29.21 -20.08
N ILE A 517 -9.72 29.26 -20.48
CA ILE A 517 -8.81 28.11 -20.45
C ILE A 517 -7.53 28.52 -19.71
N ALA A 518 -7.06 27.64 -18.84
CA ALA A 518 -5.81 27.76 -18.11
C ALA A 518 -4.64 27.30 -18.99
N ARG A 519 -3.49 27.97 -18.87
CA ARG A 519 -2.27 27.60 -19.58
C ARG A 519 -1.10 27.61 -18.62
N VAL A 520 -0.20 26.64 -18.76
CA VAL A 520 1.09 26.70 -18.09
C VAL A 520 1.87 27.91 -18.64
N GLN A 521 2.45 28.70 -17.75
CA GLN A 521 3.29 29.84 -18.12
C GLN A 521 4.77 29.52 -17.95
N LYS A 522 5.11 28.80 -16.88
CA LYS A 522 6.48 28.43 -16.57
C LYS A 522 6.54 27.25 -15.60
N ILE A 523 7.70 26.61 -15.52
CA ILE A 523 8.08 25.68 -14.46
C ILE A 523 9.24 26.31 -13.70
N GLU A 524 9.05 26.49 -12.40
CA GLU A 524 10.01 27.06 -11.46
C GLU A 524 10.65 25.95 -10.62
N GLU A 525 11.68 26.30 -9.85
CA GLU A 525 12.35 25.38 -8.91
C GLU A 525 12.82 24.09 -9.62
N VAL A 526 13.35 24.25 -10.84
CA VAL A 526 13.63 23.12 -11.72
C VAL A 526 14.86 22.34 -11.25
N GLY A 527 14.68 21.05 -10.97
CA GLY A 527 15.74 20.07 -10.73
C GLY A 527 15.88 19.08 -11.88
N VAL A 528 17.12 18.78 -12.29
CA VAL A 528 17.41 17.90 -13.45
C VAL A 528 18.29 16.73 -13.03
N SER A 529 17.90 15.48 -13.31
CA SER A 529 18.49 14.28 -12.70
C SER A 529 19.92 13.87 -13.17
N SER A 530 20.74 14.75 -13.75
CA SER A 530 22.03 14.37 -14.37
C SER A 530 23.26 15.00 -13.72
N GLN A 531 24.47 14.60 -14.12
CA GLN A 531 25.75 15.25 -13.75
C GLN A 531 25.75 16.76 -14.06
N MET A 532 24.82 17.26 -14.89
CA MET A 532 24.59 18.69 -15.11
C MET A 532 24.10 19.42 -13.85
N ASN A 533 23.48 18.73 -12.88
CA ASN A 533 23.22 19.34 -11.58
C ASN A 533 24.51 19.89 -10.97
N LEU A 534 25.68 19.29 -11.22
CA LEU A 534 26.96 19.82 -10.72
C LEU A 534 27.30 21.18 -11.34
N LEU A 535 26.95 21.42 -12.61
CA LEU A 535 27.17 22.70 -13.31
C LEU A 535 26.29 23.82 -12.73
N PHE A 536 25.14 23.48 -12.15
CA PHE A 536 24.20 24.46 -11.59
C PHE A 536 24.10 24.41 -10.05
N SER A 537 24.76 23.45 -9.39
CA SER A 537 24.68 23.23 -7.92
C SER A 537 25.45 24.24 -7.09
N ASN A 538 26.39 24.96 -7.68
CA ASN A 538 27.15 25.98 -6.97
C ASN A 538 26.44 27.34 -7.10
N THR A 539 25.94 27.82 -5.97
CA THR A 539 25.34 29.14 -5.69
C THR A 539 24.04 29.48 -6.42
N GLN A 540 22.90 29.46 -5.71
CA GLN A 540 21.65 30.18 -6.03
C GLN A 540 21.14 30.15 -7.50
N ASN A 541 21.51 29.14 -8.30
CA ASN A 541 21.17 29.10 -9.72
C ASN A 541 19.76 28.56 -9.92
N THR A 542 18.82 29.44 -10.21
CA THR A 542 17.44 29.07 -10.53
C THR A 542 17.27 28.88 -12.03
N LEU A 543 17.08 27.64 -12.45
CA LEU A 543 16.58 27.33 -13.79
C LEU A 543 15.07 27.53 -13.84
N THR A 544 14.58 28.21 -14.87
CA THR A 544 13.15 28.38 -15.12
C THR A 544 12.84 27.97 -16.54
N PHE A 545 11.83 27.12 -16.73
CA PHE A 545 11.37 26.72 -18.05
C PHE A 545 10.16 27.58 -18.38
N VAL A 546 10.30 28.52 -19.32
CA VAL A 546 9.22 29.45 -19.69
C VAL A 546 8.51 28.94 -20.93
N LYS A 547 7.17 28.95 -20.90
CA LYS A 547 6.36 28.45 -22.00
C LYS A 547 6.61 29.28 -23.26
N GLU A 548 6.83 28.59 -24.38
CA GLU A 548 6.92 29.20 -25.73
C GLU A 548 5.59 29.73 -26.24
#